data_AF-A0A077MCD4-F1
#
_entry.id   AF-A0A077MCD4-F1
#
_cell.length_a   1.000
_cell.length_b   1.000
_cell.length_c   1.000
_cell.angle_alpha   90.00
_cell.angle_beta   90.00
_cell.angle_gamma   90.00
#
_symmetry.space_group_name_H-M   'P 1'
#
loop_
_entity.id
_entity.type
_entity.pdbx_description
1 polymer ?
#
loop_
_entity_poly.entity_id
_entity_poly.type
_entity_poly.pdbx_seq_one_letter_code
_entity_poly.pdbx_strand_id
1 'polypeptide(L)'
;MASAALAVAGASVAGAAPSQAAVPVVCTTTMTGTYPAIDVPAGATCTLDGATVKGNVKVGIGSTLLTKGADIKGNTMGKLAARVEILDTNVWGQIHFTRTAGPITIGVAGCKVDPVAGGNINLQNNFGPIAICQMTVRNNIILHNNHKSIGVFDNRVGNNIQAIGNHSNAIRLRNNVMRGNLLVHSNVVAKQLQIQDNTIGGNGNCLGNVIAPVGSGNTAGGALAGQCSGLG
;
A
#
# COMPACT_ATOMS: atom_id res chain seq x y z
N MET A 1 53.15 -18.85 -55.32
CA MET A 1 52.05 -19.67 -54.80
C MET A 1 51.82 -19.30 -53.35
N ALA A 2 50.72 -18.58 -53.05
CA ALA A 2 50.12 -18.47 -51.71
C ALA A 2 48.82 -17.67 -51.83
N SER A 3 47.68 -18.37 -51.91
CA SER A 3 46.36 -17.77 -51.78
C SER A 3 45.95 -17.83 -50.31
N ALA A 4 45.70 -16.67 -49.69
CA ALA A 4 45.14 -16.57 -48.35
C ALA A 4 43.62 -16.33 -48.45
N ALA A 5 42.83 -17.27 -47.95
CA ALA A 5 41.37 -17.15 -47.86
C ALA A 5 41.00 -16.57 -46.49
N LEU A 6 40.27 -15.46 -46.48
CA LEU A 6 39.78 -14.78 -45.28
C LEU A 6 38.38 -15.32 -44.93
N ALA A 7 38.27 -16.06 -43.84
CA ALA A 7 36.99 -16.58 -43.35
C ALA A 7 36.26 -15.51 -42.51
N VAL A 8 35.07 -15.10 -42.95
CA VAL A 8 34.20 -14.18 -42.21
C VAL A 8 33.34 -15.01 -41.26
N ALA A 9 33.60 -14.92 -39.95
CA ALA A 9 32.76 -15.52 -38.92
C ALA A 9 31.51 -14.67 -38.70
N GLY A 10 30.33 -15.20 -39.04
CA GLY A 10 29.04 -14.57 -38.82
C GLY A 10 28.65 -14.59 -37.33
N ALA A 11 28.44 -13.42 -36.74
CA ALA A 11 27.88 -13.29 -35.40
C ALA A 11 26.35 -13.45 -35.45
N SER A 12 25.84 -14.51 -34.84
CA SER A 12 24.40 -14.73 -34.65
C SER A 12 23.87 -13.85 -33.53
N VAL A 13 23.04 -12.88 -33.87
CA VAL A 13 22.25 -12.10 -32.91
C VAL A 13 21.15 -13.01 -32.34
N ALA A 14 21.31 -13.43 -31.09
CA ALA A 14 20.24 -14.08 -30.34
C ALA A 14 19.11 -13.07 -30.10
N GLY A 15 18.01 -13.23 -30.81
CA GLY A 15 16.80 -12.43 -30.61
C GLY A 15 16.19 -12.70 -29.24
N ALA A 16 16.11 -11.68 -28.38
CA ALA A 16 15.33 -11.75 -27.15
C ALA A 16 13.85 -11.91 -27.53
N ALA A 17 13.25 -13.05 -27.20
CA ALA A 17 11.82 -13.25 -27.37
C ALA A 17 11.06 -12.23 -26.48
N PRO A 18 10.01 -11.57 -26.99
CA PRO A 18 9.22 -10.66 -26.19
C PRO A 18 8.58 -11.41 -25.02
N SER A 19 8.80 -10.92 -23.79
CA SER A 19 8.09 -11.38 -22.60
C SER A 19 6.59 -11.15 -22.79
N GLN A 20 5.85 -12.18 -23.21
CA GLN A 20 4.40 -12.13 -23.24
C GLN A 20 3.88 -11.92 -21.82
N ALA A 21 3.27 -10.75 -21.58
CA ALA A 21 2.55 -10.49 -20.35
C ALA A 21 1.46 -11.56 -20.20
N ALA A 22 1.51 -12.31 -19.09
CA ALA A 22 0.59 -13.41 -18.89
C ALA A 22 -0.86 -12.92 -18.87
N VAL A 23 -1.74 -13.63 -19.58
CA VAL A 23 -3.15 -13.26 -19.72
C VAL A 23 -3.83 -13.30 -18.34
N PRO A 24 -4.43 -12.20 -17.87
CA PRO A 24 -5.13 -12.18 -16.59
C PRO A 24 -6.34 -13.11 -16.57
N VAL A 25 -6.57 -13.76 -15.44
CA VAL A 25 -7.76 -14.57 -15.18
C VAL A 25 -8.84 -13.68 -14.55
N VAL A 26 -10.06 -13.76 -15.08
CA VAL A 26 -11.20 -13.01 -14.57
C VAL A 26 -11.70 -13.63 -13.27
N CYS A 27 -11.84 -12.83 -12.22
CA CYS A 27 -12.32 -13.28 -10.91
C CYS A 27 -13.66 -12.63 -10.57
N THR A 28 -14.72 -13.44 -10.45
CA THR A 28 -16.08 -13.01 -10.07
C THR A 28 -16.62 -13.75 -8.84
N THR A 29 -15.82 -14.63 -8.26
CA THR A 29 -16.18 -15.51 -7.14
C THR A 29 -14.96 -15.71 -6.21
N THR A 30 -15.00 -16.74 -5.38
CA THR A 30 -13.85 -17.19 -4.58
C THR A 30 -12.92 -18.06 -5.40
N MET A 31 -11.62 -17.77 -5.34
CA MET A 31 -10.56 -18.47 -6.04
C MET A 31 -9.47 -18.91 -5.05
N THR A 32 -8.99 -20.13 -5.25
CA THR A 32 -7.87 -20.76 -4.53
C THR A 32 -6.88 -21.31 -5.57
N GLY A 33 -5.61 -21.49 -5.21
CA GLY A 33 -4.59 -21.99 -6.15
C GLY A 33 -3.74 -20.88 -6.79
N THR A 34 -3.08 -21.18 -7.92
CA THR A 34 -2.08 -20.29 -8.53
C THR A 34 -2.54 -19.70 -9.86
N TYR A 35 -2.42 -18.37 -10.01
CA TYR A 35 -2.86 -17.65 -11.20
C TYR A 35 -1.74 -16.75 -11.76
N PRO A 36 -1.66 -16.57 -13.09
CA PRO A 36 -0.67 -15.68 -13.71
C PRO A 36 -0.91 -14.21 -13.34
N ALA A 37 -2.16 -13.75 -13.37
CA ALA A 37 -2.61 -12.42 -12.97
C ALA A 37 -4.13 -12.50 -12.76
N ILE A 38 -4.71 -11.53 -12.05
CA ILE A 38 -6.16 -11.46 -11.80
C ILE A 38 -6.72 -10.13 -12.31
N ASP A 39 -7.88 -10.20 -12.95
CA ASP A 39 -8.71 -9.05 -13.28
C ASP A 39 -10.08 -9.23 -12.62
N VAL A 40 -10.49 -8.26 -11.78
CA VAL A 40 -11.81 -8.22 -11.16
C VAL A 40 -12.67 -7.28 -11.99
N PRO A 41 -13.66 -7.79 -12.75
CA PRO A 41 -14.44 -6.96 -13.65
C PRO A 41 -15.35 -6.00 -12.87
N ALA A 42 -15.89 -4.99 -13.56
CA ALA A 42 -16.71 -3.97 -12.94
C ALA A 42 -17.91 -4.57 -12.17
N GLY A 43 -18.17 -4.06 -10.97
CA GLY A 43 -19.27 -4.51 -10.09
C GLY A 43 -19.12 -5.91 -9.49
N ALA A 44 -18.11 -6.69 -9.89
CA ALA A 44 -17.93 -8.05 -9.40
C ALA A 44 -17.32 -8.06 -7.98
N THR A 45 -17.51 -9.17 -7.28
CA THR A 45 -16.81 -9.46 -6.03
C THR A 45 -15.85 -10.62 -6.25
N CYS A 46 -14.57 -10.39 -6.00
CA CYS A 46 -13.54 -11.41 -6.07
C CYS A 46 -13.02 -11.71 -4.66
N THR A 47 -12.93 -13.00 -4.32
CA THR A 47 -12.26 -13.44 -3.09
C THR A 47 -11.05 -14.29 -3.44
N LEU A 48 -9.86 -13.89 -3.00
CA LEU A 48 -8.63 -14.67 -3.10
C LEU A 48 -8.32 -15.30 -1.75
N ASP A 49 -8.66 -16.58 -1.58
CA ASP A 49 -8.48 -17.31 -0.32
C ASP A 49 -7.29 -18.28 -0.45
N GLY A 50 -6.18 -17.97 0.22
CA GLY A 50 -4.93 -18.72 0.10
C GLY A 50 -4.34 -18.76 -1.31
N ALA A 51 -4.80 -17.90 -2.23
CA ALA A 51 -4.39 -17.93 -3.62
C ALA A 51 -3.00 -17.32 -3.82
N THR A 52 -2.25 -17.84 -4.79
CA THR A 52 -0.99 -17.28 -5.26
C THR A 52 -1.20 -16.58 -6.60
N VAL A 53 -0.87 -15.30 -6.72
CA VAL A 53 -0.94 -14.56 -7.99
C VAL A 53 0.47 -14.16 -8.40
N LYS A 54 0.97 -14.71 -9.51
CA LYS A 54 2.34 -14.45 -10.01
C LYS A 54 2.53 -13.04 -10.56
N GLY A 55 1.44 -12.38 -10.93
CA GLY A 55 1.42 -11.06 -11.53
C GLY A 55 0.55 -10.09 -10.73
N ASN A 56 -0.06 -9.16 -11.45
CA ASN A 56 -0.86 -8.10 -10.84
C ASN A 56 -2.30 -8.55 -10.58
N VAL A 57 -2.93 -7.91 -9.59
CA VAL A 57 -4.38 -7.93 -9.39
C VAL A 57 -4.92 -6.55 -9.75
N LYS A 58 -5.80 -6.49 -10.76
CA LYS A 58 -6.50 -5.27 -11.17
C LYS A 58 -7.95 -5.33 -10.70
N VAL A 59 -8.40 -4.26 -10.05
CA VAL A 59 -9.73 -4.17 -9.44
C VAL A 59 -10.55 -3.13 -10.20
N GLY A 60 -11.59 -3.58 -10.88
CA GLY A 60 -12.46 -2.76 -11.72
C GLY A 60 -13.37 -1.81 -10.95
N ILE A 61 -14.07 -0.94 -11.69
CA ILE A 61 -14.97 0.07 -11.14
C ILE A 61 -16.13 -0.61 -10.39
N GLY A 62 -16.46 -0.13 -9.20
CA GLY A 62 -17.55 -0.64 -8.36
C GLY A 62 -17.33 -2.08 -7.90
N SER A 63 -16.16 -2.67 -8.14
CA SER A 63 -15.87 -4.04 -7.76
C SER A 63 -15.36 -4.13 -6.32
N THR A 64 -15.45 -5.33 -5.75
CA THR A 64 -14.95 -5.65 -4.41
C THR A 64 -13.83 -6.68 -4.53
N LEU A 65 -12.69 -6.40 -3.89
CA LEU A 65 -11.61 -7.36 -3.71
C LEU A 65 -11.50 -7.73 -2.24
N LEU A 66 -11.58 -9.02 -1.95
CA LEU A 66 -11.31 -9.60 -0.64
C LEU A 66 -10.15 -10.57 -0.78
N THR A 67 -9.11 -10.44 0.04
CA THR A 67 -8.03 -11.43 0.10
C THR A 67 -7.86 -11.90 1.53
N LYS A 68 -7.53 -13.19 1.67
CA LYS A 68 -7.27 -13.84 2.95
C LYS A 68 -6.13 -14.82 2.76
N GLY A 69 -5.00 -14.61 3.44
CA GLY A 69 -3.89 -15.56 3.36
C GLY A 69 -3.23 -15.67 1.98
N ALA A 70 -3.42 -14.69 1.09
CA ALA A 70 -2.96 -14.78 -0.30
C ALA A 70 -1.48 -14.33 -0.47
N ASP A 71 -0.86 -14.70 -1.57
CA ASP A 71 0.50 -14.29 -1.95
C ASP A 71 0.52 -13.73 -3.38
N ILE A 72 0.57 -12.40 -3.49
CA ILE A 72 0.52 -11.65 -4.75
C ILE A 72 1.92 -11.12 -5.05
N LYS A 73 2.57 -11.67 -6.07
CA LYS A 73 3.94 -11.29 -6.47
C LYS A 73 4.01 -9.93 -7.16
N GLY A 74 2.92 -9.53 -7.82
CA GLY A 74 2.82 -8.22 -8.45
C GLY A 74 2.21 -7.16 -7.55
N ASN A 75 1.63 -6.16 -8.21
CA ASN A 75 0.91 -5.05 -7.60
C ASN A 75 -0.58 -5.38 -7.46
N THR A 76 -1.23 -4.77 -6.48
CA THR A 76 -2.68 -4.81 -6.30
C THR A 76 -3.21 -3.39 -6.46
N MET A 77 -4.03 -3.16 -7.49
CA MET A 77 -4.45 -1.81 -7.85
C MET A 77 -5.88 -1.69 -8.33
N GLY A 78 -6.49 -0.54 -8.05
CA GLY A 78 -7.84 -0.23 -8.51
C GLY A 78 -8.18 1.25 -8.45
N LYS A 79 -9.18 1.63 -9.25
CA LYS A 79 -9.77 2.97 -9.24
C LYS A 79 -11.28 2.82 -9.16
N LEU A 80 -11.91 3.60 -8.28
CA LEU A 80 -13.37 3.57 -8.06
C LEU A 80 -13.88 2.21 -7.58
N ALA A 81 -13.10 1.46 -6.79
CA ALA A 81 -13.57 0.21 -6.19
C ALA A 81 -14.71 0.46 -5.18
N ALA A 82 -15.59 -0.52 -4.99
CA ALA A 82 -16.63 -0.45 -3.97
C ALA A 82 -16.07 -0.72 -2.58
N ARG A 83 -15.21 -1.74 -2.43
CA ARG A 83 -14.58 -2.13 -1.16
C ARG A 83 -13.29 -2.91 -1.43
N VAL A 84 -12.31 -2.77 -0.54
CA VAL A 84 -11.04 -3.49 -0.63
C VAL A 84 -10.64 -4.02 0.74
N GLU A 85 -10.42 -5.32 0.84
CA GLU A 85 -9.86 -5.95 2.04
C GLU A 85 -8.69 -6.84 1.64
N ILE A 86 -7.50 -6.52 2.17
CA ILE A 86 -6.27 -7.26 1.95
C ILE A 86 -5.82 -7.78 3.31
N LEU A 87 -6.31 -8.96 3.68
CA LEU A 87 -6.11 -9.56 5.01
C LEU A 87 -5.12 -10.71 4.94
N ASP A 88 -4.16 -10.72 5.87
CA ASP A 88 -3.13 -11.76 6.01
C ASP A 88 -2.44 -12.05 4.66
N THR A 89 -2.28 -11.04 3.80
CA THR A 89 -1.90 -11.22 2.39
C THR A 89 -0.61 -10.50 2.09
N ASN A 90 0.35 -11.21 1.50
CA ASN A 90 1.59 -10.63 1.00
C ASN A 90 1.35 -10.02 -0.38
N VAL A 91 1.70 -8.74 -0.54
CA VAL A 91 1.76 -8.05 -1.83
C VAL A 91 3.20 -7.61 -2.05
N TRP A 92 3.94 -8.33 -2.89
CA TRP A 92 5.37 -8.04 -3.11
C TRP A 92 5.59 -6.77 -3.92
N GLY A 93 4.58 -6.32 -4.66
CA GLY A 93 4.56 -5.01 -5.30
C GLY A 93 3.95 -3.91 -4.42
N GLN A 94 3.40 -2.91 -5.10
CA GLN A 94 2.67 -1.79 -4.51
C GLN A 94 1.19 -2.14 -4.33
N ILE A 95 0.60 -1.62 -3.25
CA ILE A 95 -0.84 -1.54 -3.07
C ILE A 95 -1.27 -0.11 -3.44
N HIS A 96 -2.13 0.03 -4.45
CA HIS A 96 -2.55 1.34 -4.94
C HIS A 96 -4.04 1.44 -5.21
N PHE A 97 -4.75 2.26 -4.43
CA PHE A 97 -6.18 2.48 -4.63
C PHE A 97 -6.53 3.95 -4.64
N THR A 98 -7.36 4.33 -5.60
CA THR A 98 -7.88 5.68 -5.71
C THR A 98 -9.40 5.70 -5.79
N ARG A 99 -10.01 6.67 -5.12
CA ARG A 99 -11.46 6.91 -5.20
C ARG A 99 -12.33 5.71 -4.83
N THR A 100 -11.85 4.85 -3.94
CA THR A 100 -12.65 3.75 -3.39
C THR A 100 -13.80 4.33 -2.58
N ALA A 101 -15.02 3.86 -2.82
CA ALA A 101 -16.22 4.38 -2.20
C ALA A 101 -16.39 3.87 -0.75
N GLY A 102 -16.17 2.57 -0.54
CA GLY A 102 -16.27 1.91 0.75
C GLY A 102 -14.92 1.69 1.43
N PRO A 103 -14.88 0.82 2.46
CA PRO A 103 -13.71 0.66 3.32
C PRO A 103 -12.51 0.08 2.56
N ILE A 104 -11.32 0.51 2.99
CA ILE A 104 -10.04 -0.12 2.66
C ILE A 104 -9.42 -0.63 3.95
N THR A 105 -9.33 -1.95 4.08
CA THR A 105 -8.66 -2.61 5.22
C THR A 105 -7.47 -3.38 4.71
N ILE A 106 -6.27 -3.08 5.23
CA ILE A 106 -5.02 -3.73 4.86
C ILE A 106 -4.31 -4.15 6.14
N GLY A 107 -3.86 -5.40 6.23
CA GLY A 107 -3.23 -5.88 7.45
C GLY A 107 -3.64 -7.29 7.79
N VAL A 108 -3.83 -7.53 9.07
CA VAL A 108 -4.11 -8.86 9.61
C VAL A 108 -5.44 -8.94 10.31
N ALA A 109 -6.10 -10.08 10.13
CA ALA A 109 -7.22 -10.47 10.97
C ALA A 109 -6.69 -11.40 12.07
N GLY A 110 -6.53 -10.88 13.29
CA GLY A 110 -6.19 -11.70 14.45
C GLY A 110 -4.70 -11.97 14.68
N CYS A 111 -3.81 -11.08 14.24
CA CYS A 111 -2.40 -11.00 14.68
C CYS A 111 -1.54 -12.25 14.42
N LYS A 112 -1.77 -13.00 13.32
CA LYS A 112 -1.09 -14.29 13.09
C LYS A 112 0.23 -14.20 12.30
N VAL A 113 0.38 -13.24 11.39
CA VAL A 113 1.55 -13.09 10.49
C VAL A 113 1.73 -11.60 10.20
N ASP A 114 2.95 -11.09 9.98
CA ASP A 114 3.16 -9.71 9.51
C ASP A 114 3.21 -9.67 7.96
N PRO A 115 2.11 -9.40 7.24
CA PRO A 115 2.11 -9.33 5.78
C PRO A 115 2.99 -8.20 5.24
N VAL A 116 3.51 -8.43 4.03
CA VAL A 116 4.44 -7.50 3.37
C VAL A 116 3.74 -6.71 2.28
N ALA A 117 3.98 -5.39 2.25
CA ALA A 117 3.83 -4.56 1.06
C ALA A 117 5.24 -4.23 0.53
N GLY A 118 5.67 -4.86 -0.56
CA GLY A 118 7.04 -4.73 -1.05
C GLY A 118 7.34 -3.40 -1.74
N GLY A 119 6.30 -2.66 -2.13
CA GLY A 119 6.37 -1.27 -2.58
C GLY A 119 5.80 -0.30 -1.55
N ASN A 120 5.02 0.66 -2.05
CA ASN A 120 4.25 1.58 -1.20
C ASN A 120 2.86 0.99 -0.90
N ILE A 121 2.25 1.46 0.19
CA ILE A 121 0.80 1.51 0.31
C ILE A 121 0.39 2.94 -0.07
N ASN A 122 -0.25 3.13 -1.21
CA ASN A 122 -0.59 4.43 -1.76
C ASN A 122 -2.10 4.57 -1.96
N LEU A 123 -2.78 5.20 -1.01
CA LEU A 123 -4.24 5.36 -0.99
C LEU A 123 -4.59 6.84 -1.13
N GLN A 124 -5.23 7.21 -2.24
CA GLN A 124 -5.54 8.61 -2.54
C GLN A 124 -7.00 8.85 -2.89
N ASN A 125 -7.57 9.97 -2.42
CA ASN A 125 -8.93 10.40 -2.77
C ASN A 125 -10.01 9.35 -2.44
N ASN A 126 -9.83 8.50 -1.43
CA ASN A 126 -10.82 7.48 -1.06
C ASN A 126 -11.87 8.05 -0.11
N PHE A 127 -13.10 7.51 -0.16
CA PHE A 127 -14.28 8.05 0.52
C PHE A 127 -14.83 7.17 1.64
N GLY A 128 -14.31 5.96 1.79
CA GLY A 128 -14.58 5.08 2.93
C GLY A 128 -13.46 5.12 3.97
N PRO A 129 -13.69 4.52 5.15
CA PRO A 129 -12.67 4.46 6.19
C PRO A 129 -11.47 3.60 5.74
N ILE A 130 -10.28 4.00 6.17
CA ILE A 130 -9.02 3.33 5.90
C ILE A 130 -8.46 2.80 7.22
N ALA A 131 -8.11 1.51 7.24
CA ALA A 131 -7.36 0.89 8.32
C ALA A 131 -6.16 0.12 7.76
N ILE A 132 -4.97 0.45 8.25
CA ILE A 132 -3.71 -0.25 7.94
C ILE A 132 -3.13 -0.75 9.26
N CYS A 133 -3.03 -2.07 9.44
CA CYS A 133 -2.66 -2.67 10.73
C CYS A 133 -1.59 -3.77 10.56
N GLN A 134 -0.51 -3.72 11.35
CA GLN A 134 0.53 -4.76 11.40
C GLN A 134 1.10 -5.18 10.03
N MET A 135 1.45 -4.19 9.20
CA MET A 135 2.13 -4.41 7.93
C MET A 135 3.64 -4.20 8.06
N THR A 136 4.42 -4.98 7.31
CA THR A 136 5.79 -4.61 6.93
C THR A 136 5.78 -3.96 5.54
N VAL A 137 5.91 -2.64 5.49
CA VAL A 137 5.91 -1.85 4.25
C VAL A 137 7.34 -1.48 3.89
N ARG A 138 7.86 -1.96 2.77
CA ARG A 138 9.28 -1.74 2.41
C ARG A 138 9.59 -0.28 2.08
N ASN A 139 8.63 0.48 1.57
CA ASN A 139 8.83 1.87 1.21
C ASN A 139 7.95 2.80 2.07
N ASN A 140 6.95 3.47 1.49
CA ASN A 140 6.13 4.46 2.20
C ASN A 140 4.68 4.00 2.39
N ILE A 141 4.03 4.54 3.42
CA ILE A 141 2.57 4.64 3.50
C ILE A 141 2.18 6.07 3.11
N ILE A 142 1.36 6.21 2.07
CA ILE A 142 0.96 7.48 1.48
C ILE A 142 -0.56 7.58 1.52
N LEU A 143 -1.07 8.53 2.29
CA LEU A 143 -2.49 8.74 2.58
C LEU A 143 -2.86 10.18 2.24
N HIS A 144 -3.25 10.42 0.99
CA HIS A 144 -3.52 11.77 0.47
C HIS A 144 -5.00 12.00 0.13
N ASN A 145 -5.55 13.13 0.56
CA ASN A 145 -6.92 13.55 0.22
C ASN A 145 -8.00 12.49 0.50
N ASN A 146 -7.83 11.64 1.52
CA ASN A 146 -8.84 10.66 1.87
C ASN A 146 -9.89 11.28 2.79
N HIS A 147 -11.10 10.70 2.76
CA HIS A 147 -12.27 11.16 3.47
C HIS A 147 -12.76 10.07 4.43
N LYS A 148 -13.37 10.45 5.57
CA LYS A 148 -13.77 9.57 6.69
C LYS A 148 -12.65 9.26 7.68
N SER A 149 -12.56 8.07 8.25
CA SER A 149 -11.60 7.77 9.32
C SER A 149 -10.34 7.14 8.73
N ILE A 150 -9.17 7.50 9.25
CA ILE A 150 -7.89 6.89 8.89
C ILE A 150 -7.24 6.35 10.16
N GLY A 151 -6.90 5.06 10.13
CA GLY A 151 -6.15 4.38 11.18
C GLY A 151 -4.90 3.72 10.60
N VAL A 152 -3.75 3.99 11.19
CA VAL A 152 -2.47 3.37 10.84
C VAL A 152 -1.84 2.88 12.14
N PHE A 153 -1.84 1.57 12.35
CA PHE A 153 -1.53 0.95 13.63
C PHE A 153 -0.46 -0.14 13.49
N ASP A 154 0.53 -0.13 14.38
CA ASP A 154 1.44 -1.25 14.58
C ASP A 154 2.25 -1.64 13.33
N ASN A 155 2.55 -0.69 12.43
CA ASN A 155 3.24 -0.96 11.18
C ASN A 155 4.76 -0.76 11.29
N ARG A 156 5.53 -1.53 10.51
CA ARG A 156 6.96 -1.31 10.25
C ARG A 156 7.13 -0.76 8.84
N VAL A 157 7.61 0.47 8.72
CA VAL A 157 7.72 1.20 7.44
C VAL A 157 9.18 1.50 7.14
N GLY A 158 9.66 1.03 5.99
CA GLY A 158 11.06 1.16 5.59
C GLY A 158 11.47 2.60 5.28
N ASN A 159 10.52 3.49 5.01
CA ASN A 159 10.77 4.89 4.73
C ASN A 159 9.78 5.79 5.50
N ASN A 160 8.88 6.52 4.82
CA ASN A 160 8.05 7.55 5.46
C ASN A 160 6.59 7.10 5.63
N ILE A 161 5.90 7.71 6.61
CA ILE A 161 4.44 7.76 6.65
C ILE A 161 4.00 9.18 6.32
N GLN A 162 3.12 9.33 5.34
CA GLN A 162 2.60 10.62 4.87
C GLN A 162 1.08 10.64 4.97
N ALA A 163 0.54 11.50 5.85
CA ALA A 163 -0.89 11.80 5.94
C ALA A 163 -1.11 13.27 5.59
N ILE A 164 -1.49 13.54 4.34
CA ILE A 164 -1.53 14.91 3.80
C ILE A 164 -2.89 15.24 3.18
N GLY A 165 -3.46 16.40 3.53
CA GLY A 165 -4.67 16.92 2.88
C GLY A 165 -5.94 16.11 3.15
N ASN A 166 -5.96 15.26 4.17
CA ASN A 166 -7.11 14.41 4.45
C ASN A 166 -8.24 15.19 5.13
N HIS A 167 -9.48 14.87 4.78
CA HIS A 167 -10.70 15.47 5.31
C HIS A 167 -11.49 14.42 6.08
N SER A 168 -11.13 14.24 7.34
CA SER A 168 -11.40 13.02 8.08
C SER A 168 -12.20 13.24 9.37
N ASN A 169 -12.95 12.23 9.79
CA ASN A 169 -13.57 12.29 11.13
C ASN A 169 -12.50 12.17 12.22
N ALA A 170 -11.58 11.24 12.04
CA ALA A 170 -10.40 11.09 12.87
C ALA A 170 -9.25 10.52 12.04
N ILE A 171 -8.03 10.91 12.40
CA ILE A 171 -6.80 10.31 11.90
C ILE A 171 -6.03 9.82 13.13
N ARG A 172 -5.67 8.54 13.15
CA ARG A 172 -4.92 7.95 14.25
C ARG A 172 -3.70 7.21 13.71
N LEU A 173 -2.52 7.70 14.05
CA LEU A 173 -1.24 7.08 13.74
C LEU A 173 -0.65 6.60 15.07
N ARG A 174 -0.72 5.29 15.33
CA ARG A 174 -0.26 4.72 16.62
C ARG A 174 0.69 3.55 16.46
N ASN A 175 1.67 3.42 17.34
CA ASN A 175 2.58 2.27 17.42
C ASN A 175 3.33 1.97 16.11
N ASN A 176 3.55 2.96 15.24
CA ASN A 176 4.25 2.71 13.98
C ASN A 176 5.75 2.94 14.17
N VAL A 177 6.54 2.06 13.58
CA VAL A 177 8.00 2.21 13.48
C VAL A 177 8.33 2.56 12.04
N MET A 178 8.93 3.72 11.80
CA MET A 178 9.35 4.13 10.46
C MET A 178 10.81 4.56 10.46
N ARG A 179 11.60 4.12 9.49
CA ARG A 179 13.03 4.50 9.41
C ARG A 179 13.22 5.93 8.92
N GLY A 180 12.30 6.42 8.11
CA GLY A 180 12.29 7.79 7.59
C GLY A 180 11.49 8.72 8.49
N ASN A 181 10.73 9.61 7.85
CA ASN A 181 10.02 10.70 8.49
C ASN A 181 8.53 10.38 8.66
N LEU A 182 7.91 11.09 9.61
CA LEU A 182 6.47 11.23 9.70
C LEU A 182 6.07 12.60 9.18
N LEU A 183 5.21 12.66 8.15
CA LEU A 183 4.67 13.91 7.59
C LEU A 183 3.15 13.93 7.76
N VAL A 184 2.66 14.84 8.60
CA VAL A 184 1.22 15.01 8.88
C VAL A 184 0.83 16.44 8.58
N HIS A 185 0.42 16.73 7.34
CA HIS A 185 0.27 18.10 6.86
C HIS A 185 -1.14 18.40 6.35
N SER A 186 -1.61 19.63 6.60
CA SER A 186 -2.83 20.18 5.98
C SER A 186 -4.07 19.30 6.13
N ASN A 187 -4.19 18.55 7.22
CA ASN A 187 -5.37 17.71 7.47
C ASN A 187 -6.47 18.50 8.18
N VAL A 188 -7.71 18.24 7.76
CA VAL A 188 -8.92 18.74 8.40
C VAL A 188 -9.58 17.56 9.10
N VAL A 189 -9.56 17.56 10.45
CA VAL A 189 -10.18 16.51 11.26
C VAL A 189 -11.38 17.03 12.05
N ALA A 190 -12.47 16.28 12.08
CA ALA A 190 -13.69 16.71 12.79
C ALA A 190 -13.65 16.39 14.30
N LYS A 191 -12.98 15.30 14.71
CA LYS A 191 -12.97 14.85 16.11
C LYS A 191 -11.57 14.81 16.71
N GLN A 192 -10.63 14.13 16.05
CA GLN A 192 -9.33 13.86 16.64
C GLN A 192 -8.26 13.60 15.58
N LEU A 193 -7.14 14.30 15.71
CA LEU A 193 -5.87 13.92 15.09
C LEU A 193 -4.99 13.37 16.21
N GLN A 194 -4.70 12.07 16.18
CA GLN A 194 -3.91 11.39 17.21
C GLN A 194 -2.61 10.87 16.62
N ILE A 195 -1.49 11.22 17.25
CA ILE A 195 -0.16 10.71 16.95
C ILE A 195 0.43 10.24 18.27
N GLN A 196 0.55 8.92 18.44
CA GLN A 196 0.91 8.33 19.73
C GLN A 196 1.83 7.14 19.56
N ASP A 197 2.84 7.01 20.43
CA ASP A 197 3.71 5.83 20.51
C ASP A 197 4.40 5.46 19.17
N ASN A 198 4.69 6.44 18.31
CA ASN A 198 5.40 6.19 17.05
C ASN A 198 6.92 6.31 17.24
N THR A 199 7.68 5.42 16.62
CA THR A 199 9.15 5.51 16.54
C THR A 199 9.56 5.98 15.14
N ILE A 200 10.15 7.17 15.07
CA ILE A 200 10.47 7.86 13.82
C ILE A 200 11.99 7.97 13.69
N GLY A 201 12.60 7.33 12.70
CA GLY A 201 14.05 7.38 12.51
C GLY A 201 14.55 8.75 12.05
N GLY A 202 13.73 9.49 11.32
CA GLY A 202 13.98 10.87 10.90
C GLY A 202 13.22 11.90 11.74
N ASN A 203 12.59 12.86 11.08
CA ASN A 203 11.81 13.94 11.70
C ASN A 203 10.31 13.62 11.73
N GLY A 204 9.62 14.09 12.76
CA GLY A 204 8.15 14.13 12.81
C GLY A 204 7.66 15.55 12.54
N ASN A 205 7.08 15.80 11.37
CA ASN A 205 6.64 17.12 10.94
C ASN A 205 5.12 17.20 10.89
N CYS A 206 4.53 18.07 11.73
CA CYS A 206 3.09 18.30 11.75
C CYS A 206 2.80 19.78 11.51
N LEU A 207 2.32 20.11 10.30
CA LEU A 207 2.21 21.49 9.83
C LEU A 207 0.86 21.74 9.17
N GLY A 208 0.25 22.89 9.49
CA GLY A 208 -0.97 23.35 8.82
C GLY A 208 -2.19 22.46 9.01
N ASN A 209 -2.21 21.53 9.97
CA ASN A 209 -3.43 20.80 10.30
C ASN A 209 -4.40 21.74 11.02
N VAL A 210 -5.69 21.63 10.73
CA VAL A 210 -6.71 22.51 11.32
C VAL A 210 -6.79 22.35 12.84
N ILE A 211 -6.68 21.11 13.32
CA ILE A 211 -6.57 20.80 14.74
C ILE A 211 -5.17 20.23 14.98
N ALA A 212 -4.52 20.69 16.04
CA ALA A 212 -3.22 20.17 16.47
C ALA A 212 -3.33 18.68 16.85
N PRO A 213 -2.33 17.84 16.52
CA PRO A 213 -2.31 16.46 16.93
C PRO A 213 -2.23 16.36 18.46
N VAL A 214 -2.89 15.34 19.02
CA VAL A 214 -2.80 14.95 20.43
C VAL A 214 -2.12 13.59 20.56
N GLY A 215 -1.58 13.30 21.73
CA GLY A 215 -0.92 12.03 22.04
C GLY A 215 0.36 12.24 22.85
N SER A 216 1.16 11.20 22.96
CA SER A 216 2.44 11.19 23.69
C SER A 216 3.26 9.98 23.25
N GLY A 217 4.50 9.87 23.74
CA GLY A 217 5.34 8.68 23.57
C GLY A 217 5.94 8.53 22.18
N ASN A 218 5.94 9.61 21.37
CA ASN A 218 6.54 9.57 20.05
C ASN A 218 8.04 9.87 20.14
N THR A 219 8.87 9.01 19.57
CA THR A 219 10.32 9.24 19.47
C THR A 219 10.69 9.65 18.05
N ALA A 220 11.63 10.58 17.93
CA ALA A 220 12.22 10.99 16.66
C ALA A 220 13.75 10.94 16.76
N GLY A 221 14.42 10.36 15.77
CA GLY A 221 15.88 10.42 15.65
C GLY A 221 16.36 11.83 15.28
N GLY A 222 15.51 12.61 14.61
CA GLY A 222 15.63 14.05 14.46
C GLY A 222 14.73 14.82 15.43
N ALA A 223 13.99 15.80 14.93
CA ALA A 223 13.08 16.61 15.73
C ALA A 223 11.61 16.23 15.50
N LEU A 224 10.79 16.41 16.55
CA LEU A 224 9.36 16.64 16.40
C LEU A 224 9.13 18.14 16.19
N ALA A 225 8.52 18.51 15.06
CA ALA A 225 8.40 19.89 14.62
C ALA A 225 6.95 20.32 14.40
N GLY A 226 6.73 21.63 14.55
CA GLY A 226 5.41 22.24 14.40
C GLY A 226 4.45 21.80 15.48
N GLN A 227 3.24 21.41 15.08
CA GLN A 227 2.13 21.11 15.97
C GLN A 227 2.33 19.82 16.78
N CYS A 228 3.31 18.98 16.45
CA CYS A 228 3.64 17.77 17.23
C CYS A 228 4.91 17.88 18.07
N SER A 229 5.50 19.07 18.20
CA SER A 229 6.74 19.28 18.96
C SER A 229 6.66 18.84 20.44
N GLY A 230 5.48 18.88 21.04
CA GLY A 230 5.24 18.45 22.43
C GLY A 230 4.75 17.00 22.60
N LEU A 231 4.80 16.16 21.56
CA LEU A 231 4.24 14.80 21.61
C LEU A 231 5.29 13.71 21.87
N GLY A 232 6.45 14.10 22.40
CA GLY A 232 7.52 13.21 22.86
C GLY A 232 7.06 12.12 23.82
#